data_AF-A0A949HP10-F1
#
_entry.id   AF-A0A949HP10-F1
#
_cell.length_a   1.000
_cell.length_b   1.000
_cell.length_c   1.000
_cell.angle_alpha   90.00
_cell.angle_beta   90.00
_cell.angle_gamma   90.00
#
_symmetry.space_group_name_H-M   'P 1'
#
loop_
_entity.id
_entity.type
_entity.pdbx_description
1 polymer ?
#
loop_
_entity_poly.entity_id
_entity_poly.type
_entity_poly.pdbx_seq_one_letter_code
_entity_poly.pdbx_strand_id
1 'polypeptide(L)'
;MDWTTTDIMPITPFIHVTAAFSNAVLVAILPHVSDFAKKLDLPIPQPITTSQVGHFNVDPMKGFIGGGLWLTNHYQFAFDDGYVHIFRNLNDNPYVVSDDPARTWPRFAGPDNMTTNDAIEFARDALRKLGYDPKLLHADSPPFSVHGPYDMKAGYHFPFCDIRWDDERAGLDFQIDMNKKMLVGMSLVSTNLFRPNPKIDVVPELESDYRKRIQGRMFFRTNAAPHLPADNPAGAPSATPSE
;
A
#
# COMPACT_ATOMS: atom_id res chain seq x y z
N MET A 1 -41.54 18.01 -17.69
CA MET A 1 -40.28 17.24 -17.62
C MET A 1 -40.09 16.88 -16.16
N ASP A 2 -40.33 15.62 -15.87
CA ASP A 2 -40.27 15.03 -14.54
C ASP A 2 -38.81 14.71 -14.21
N TRP A 3 -38.31 15.24 -13.08
CA TRP A 3 -36.93 15.08 -12.63
C TRP A 3 -36.79 14.02 -11.53
N THR A 4 -37.65 13.00 -11.53
CA THR A 4 -37.66 11.95 -10.49
C THR A 4 -37.07 10.63 -10.96
N THR A 5 -35.81 10.62 -11.39
CA THR A 5 -35.00 9.40 -11.34
C THR A 5 -33.54 9.78 -11.19
N THR A 6 -33.14 10.14 -9.97
CA THR A 6 -31.75 9.99 -9.57
C THR A 6 -31.49 8.49 -9.59
N ASP A 7 -30.84 8.01 -10.63
CA ASP A 7 -30.36 6.64 -10.71
C ASP A 7 -29.29 6.49 -9.62
N ILE A 8 -29.73 6.08 -8.42
CA ILE A 8 -28.86 5.83 -7.29
C ILE A 8 -28.00 4.65 -7.72
N MET A 9 -26.75 4.91 -8.10
CA MET A 9 -25.81 3.83 -8.41
C MET A 9 -25.86 2.81 -7.28
N PRO A 10 -26.10 1.51 -7.58
CA PRO A 10 -26.25 0.51 -6.55
C PRO A 10 -24.95 0.48 -5.73
N ILE A 11 -25.07 0.65 -4.42
CA ILE A 11 -23.96 0.55 -3.48
C ILE A 11 -23.32 -0.83 -3.69
N THR A 12 -22.07 -0.85 -4.16
CA THR A 12 -21.33 -2.10 -4.36
C THR A 12 -21.23 -2.82 -3.02
N PRO A 13 -21.69 -4.08 -2.91
CA PRO A 13 -21.73 -4.77 -1.62
C PRO A 13 -20.32 -5.16 -1.16
N PHE A 14 -20.13 -5.30 0.15
CA PHE A 14 -18.90 -5.82 0.74
C PHE A 14 -18.88 -7.34 0.82
N ILE A 15 -17.70 -7.92 0.65
CA ILE A 15 -17.42 -9.33 0.89
C ILE A 15 -16.91 -9.57 2.32
N HIS A 16 -17.15 -10.76 2.83
CA HIS A 16 -16.48 -11.23 4.04
C HIS A 16 -15.06 -11.68 3.69
N VAL A 17 -14.06 -10.90 4.06
CA VAL A 17 -12.66 -11.21 3.76
C VAL A 17 -12.16 -12.31 4.69
N THR A 18 -12.01 -13.52 4.14
CA THR A 18 -11.40 -14.66 4.84
C THR A 18 -9.89 -14.70 4.60
N ALA A 19 -9.14 -15.40 5.46
CA ALA A 19 -7.71 -15.62 5.25
C ALA A 19 -7.42 -16.36 3.92
N ALA A 20 -8.28 -17.30 3.52
CA ALA A 20 -8.14 -18.03 2.26
C ALA A 20 -8.29 -17.10 1.05
N PHE A 21 -9.29 -16.21 1.06
CA PHE A 21 -9.47 -15.23 -0.01
C PHE A 21 -8.32 -14.22 -0.03
N SER A 22 -7.93 -13.69 1.14
CA SER A 22 -6.83 -12.73 1.26
C SER A 22 -5.51 -13.29 0.72
N ASN A 23 -5.17 -14.52 1.10
CA ASN A 23 -3.95 -15.20 0.61
C ASN A 23 -4.02 -15.49 -0.89
N ALA A 24 -5.20 -15.85 -1.42
CA ALA A 24 -5.38 -16.08 -2.85
C ALA A 24 -5.16 -14.80 -3.67
N VAL A 25 -5.69 -13.66 -3.21
CA VAL A 25 -5.45 -12.36 -3.84
C VAL A 25 -3.97 -11.99 -3.73
N LEU A 26 -3.33 -12.15 -2.57
CA LEU A 26 -1.91 -11.86 -2.39
C LEU A 26 -1.03 -12.62 -3.40
N VAL A 27 -1.20 -13.93 -3.47
CA VAL A 27 -0.42 -14.79 -4.38
C VAL A 27 -0.65 -14.39 -5.84
N ALA A 28 -1.87 -13.98 -6.19
CA ALA A 28 -2.21 -13.56 -7.54
C ALA A 28 -1.58 -12.21 -7.94
N ILE A 29 -1.44 -11.25 -7.01
CA ILE A 29 -0.88 -9.92 -7.33
C ILE A 29 0.65 -9.85 -7.23
N LEU A 30 1.31 -10.72 -6.45
CA LEU A 30 2.76 -10.69 -6.24
C LEU A 30 3.60 -10.71 -7.54
N PRO A 31 3.25 -11.49 -8.59
CA PRO A 31 3.95 -11.43 -9.87
C PRO A 31 3.89 -10.04 -10.53
N HIS A 32 2.75 -9.33 -10.41
CA HIS A 32 2.59 -7.99 -10.97
C HIS A 32 3.42 -6.96 -10.21
N VAL A 33 3.45 -7.05 -8.87
CA VAL A 33 4.29 -6.18 -8.04
C VAL A 33 5.78 -6.44 -8.29
N SER A 34 6.16 -7.71 -8.46
CA SER A 34 7.54 -8.08 -8.80
C SER A 34 7.96 -7.54 -10.16
N ASP A 35 7.12 -7.70 -11.18
CA ASP A 35 7.41 -7.17 -12.52
C ASP A 35 7.52 -5.64 -12.51
N PHE A 36 6.62 -4.95 -11.81
CA PHE A 36 6.68 -3.51 -11.61
C PHE A 36 7.99 -3.07 -10.94
N ALA A 37 8.35 -3.69 -9.81
CA ALA A 37 9.57 -3.34 -9.08
C ALA A 37 10.83 -3.62 -9.89
N LYS A 38 10.84 -4.73 -10.65
CA LYS A 38 11.93 -5.07 -11.58
C LYS A 38 12.05 -4.05 -12.71
N LYS A 39 10.95 -3.66 -13.36
CA LYS A 39 10.95 -2.70 -14.47
C LYS A 39 11.47 -1.33 -14.05
N LEU A 40 11.16 -0.89 -12.83
CA LEU A 40 11.65 0.37 -12.28
C LEU A 40 13.04 0.27 -11.62
N ASP A 41 13.68 -0.91 -11.66
CA ASP A 41 14.97 -1.18 -11.03
C ASP A 41 14.97 -0.82 -9.52
N LEU A 42 13.85 -1.06 -8.82
CA LEU A 42 13.76 -0.76 -7.39
C LEU A 42 14.74 -1.65 -6.59
N PRO A 43 15.37 -1.15 -5.52
CA PRO A 43 16.36 -1.89 -4.73
C PRO A 43 15.68 -2.88 -3.76
N ILE A 44 14.84 -3.76 -4.31
CA ILE A 44 14.10 -4.79 -3.61
C ILE A 44 14.53 -6.14 -4.20
N PRO A 45 14.92 -7.14 -3.38
CA PRO A 45 15.25 -8.47 -3.89
C PRO A 45 14.09 -9.07 -4.70
N GLN A 46 14.41 -9.53 -5.91
CA GLN A 46 13.44 -10.06 -6.89
C GLN A 46 13.58 -11.60 -7.05
N PRO A 47 12.48 -12.31 -7.36
CA PRO A 47 11.09 -11.83 -7.35
C PRO A 47 10.62 -11.56 -5.92
N ILE A 48 9.62 -10.69 -5.76
CA ILE A 48 9.01 -10.44 -4.46
C ILE A 48 8.15 -11.66 -4.10
N THR A 49 8.46 -12.29 -2.97
CA THR A 49 7.76 -13.49 -2.47
C THR A 49 6.99 -13.18 -1.20
N THR A 50 6.10 -14.10 -0.80
CA THR A 50 5.32 -13.98 0.44
C THR A 50 6.18 -13.85 1.69
N SER A 51 7.43 -14.35 1.69
CA SER A 51 8.35 -14.22 2.82
C SER A 51 8.82 -12.78 3.06
N GLN A 52 8.72 -11.91 2.05
CA GLN A 52 9.07 -10.49 2.14
C GLN A 52 7.86 -9.62 2.51
N VAL A 53 6.66 -10.20 2.61
CA VAL A 53 5.43 -9.47 2.91
C VAL A 53 5.29 -9.33 4.43
N GLY A 54 5.29 -8.09 4.91
CA GLY A 54 5.04 -7.79 6.31
C GLY A 54 3.54 -7.68 6.61
N HIS A 55 2.77 -7.08 5.69
CA HIS A 55 1.34 -6.88 5.86
C HIS A 55 0.62 -6.80 4.49
N PHE A 56 -0.62 -7.27 4.44
CA PHE A 56 -1.46 -7.19 3.24
C PHE A 56 -2.93 -6.95 3.63
N ASN A 57 -3.55 -5.96 3.00
CA ASN A 57 -4.97 -5.65 3.17
C ASN A 57 -5.66 -5.70 1.81
N VAL A 58 -6.63 -6.62 1.66
CA VAL A 58 -7.49 -6.71 0.49
C VAL A 58 -8.62 -5.69 0.56
N ASP A 59 -9.00 -5.14 -0.60
CA ASP A 59 -10.22 -4.34 -0.71
C ASP A 59 -11.48 -5.21 -0.49
N PRO A 60 -12.34 -4.89 0.49
CA PRO A 60 -13.54 -5.67 0.77
C PRO A 60 -14.68 -5.43 -0.23
N MET A 61 -14.54 -4.53 -1.22
CA MET A 61 -15.58 -4.28 -2.22
C MET A 61 -15.73 -5.48 -3.17
N LYS A 62 -16.96 -5.98 -3.33
CA LYS A 62 -17.21 -7.11 -4.22
C LYS A 62 -16.80 -6.79 -5.66
N GLY A 63 -16.01 -7.67 -6.25
CA GLY A 63 -15.54 -7.55 -7.64
C GLY A 63 -14.21 -6.81 -7.78
N PHE A 64 -13.76 -6.14 -6.71
CA PHE A 64 -12.43 -5.54 -6.67
C PHE A 64 -11.40 -6.60 -6.29
N ILE A 65 -10.38 -6.76 -7.13
CA ILE A 65 -9.26 -7.67 -6.90
C ILE A 65 -8.01 -6.80 -6.72
N GLY A 66 -7.64 -6.58 -5.48
CA GLY A 66 -6.57 -5.64 -5.16
C GLY A 66 -6.44 -5.39 -3.67
N GLY A 67 -5.56 -4.45 -3.35
CA GLY A 67 -5.25 -4.10 -1.98
C GLY A 67 -3.93 -3.39 -1.81
N GLY A 68 -3.65 -3.05 -0.55
CA GLY A 68 -2.36 -2.52 -0.12
C GLY A 68 -1.43 -3.65 0.31
N LEU A 69 -0.20 -3.61 -0.18
CA LEU A 69 0.87 -4.54 0.15
C LEU A 69 2.04 -3.79 0.81
N TRP A 70 2.45 -4.24 1.98
CA TRP A 70 3.61 -3.71 2.71
C TRP A 70 4.67 -4.80 2.83
N LEU A 71 5.86 -4.48 2.37
CA LEU A 71 7.03 -5.34 2.50
C LEU A 71 7.76 -5.06 3.81
N THR A 72 8.52 -6.06 4.27
CA THR A 72 9.33 -5.96 5.49
C THR A 72 10.47 -4.95 5.36
N ASN A 73 10.84 -4.55 4.15
CA ASN A 73 11.86 -3.54 3.85
C ASN A 73 11.26 -2.13 3.61
N HIS A 74 10.07 -1.85 4.16
CA HIS A 74 9.41 -0.54 4.13
C HIS A 74 8.88 -0.07 2.76
N TYR A 75 8.93 -0.91 1.73
CA TYR A 75 8.24 -0.62 0.48
C TYR A 75 6.75 -0.94 0.62
N GLN A 76 5.92 -0.03 0.12
CA GLN A 76 4.48 -0.18 0.04
C GLN A 76 4.03 -0.09 -1.41
N PHE A 77 3.06 -0.93 -1.77
CA PHE A 77 2.40 -0.92 -3.08
C PHE A 77 0.89 -0.90 -2.89
N ALA A 78 0.16 -0.30 -3.82
CA ALA A 78 -1.26 -0.51 -3.99
C ALA A 78 -1.52 -1.07 -5.38
N PHE A 79 -2.35 -2.11 -5.44
CA PHE A 79 -2.72 -2.78 -6.66
C PHE A 79 -4.25 -2.80 -6.76
N ASP A 80 -4.78 -2.39 -7.90
CA ASP A 80 -6.18 -2.51 -8.29
C ASP A 80 -6.28 -2.44 -9.82
N ASP A 81 -7.47 -2.72 -10.37
CA ASP A 81 -7.76 -2.63 -11.80
C ASP A 81 -6.70 -3.29 -12.72
N GLY A 82 -6.09 -4.37 -12.23
CA GLY A 82 -5.07 -5.17 -12.91
C GLY A 82 -3.66 -4.58 -12.96
N TYR A 83 -3.36 -3.49 -12.25
CA TYR A 83 -2.04 -2.85 -12.24
C TYR A 83 -1.62 -2.29 -10.87
N VAL A 84 -0.34 -1.94 -10.72
CA VAL A 84 0.18 -1.23 -9.55
C VAL A 84 0.03 0.26 -9.80
N HIS A 85 -0.88 0.92 -9.08
CA HIS A 85 -1.14 2.35 -9.24
C HIS A 85 -0.36 3.21 -8.24
N ILE A 86 0.05 2.68 -7.09
CA ILE A 86 0.88 3.40 -6.11
C ILE A 86 2.08 2.55 -5.71
N PHE A 87 3.25 3.18 -5.58
CA PHE A 87 4.33 2.66 -4.75
C PHE A 87 4.95 3.77 -3.89
N ARG A 88 5.47 3.41 -2.70
CA ARG A 88 6.15 4.32 -1.77
C ARG A 88 7.28 3.59 -1.04
N ASN A 89 8.40 4.27 -0.80
CA ASN A 89 9.39 3.86 0.20
C ASN A 89 9.09 4.56 1.54
N LEU A 90 8.52 3.85 2.50
CA LEU A 90 8.09 4.41 3.78
C LEU A 90 9.25 4.81 4.72
N ASN A 91 10.49 4.51 4.39
CA ASN A 91 11.64 4.90 5.20
C ASN A 91 12.37 6.11 4.60
N ASP A 92 12.54 6.14 3.27
CA ASP A 92 13.31 7.16 2.55
C ASP A 92 12.46 8.18 1.77
N ASN A 93 11.13 8.22 1.97
CA ASN A 93 10.25 9.19 1.34
C ASN A 93 9.81 10.29 2.33
N PRO A 94 10.32 11.54 2.21
CA PRO A 94 10.00 12.63 3.12
C PRO A 94 8.53 13.07 3.08
N TYR A 95 7.80 12.80 1.99
CA TYR A 95 6.40 13.18 1.82
C TYR A 95 5.42 12.25 2.56
N VAL A 96 5.90 11.10 3.04
CA VAL A 96 5.07 10.10 3.75
C VAL A 96 5.42 10.02 5.23
N VAL A 97 6.68 10.26 5.59
CA VAL A 97 7.21 10.06 6.96
C VAL A 97 7.07 11.29 7.87
N SER A 98 6.50 12.39 7.37
CA SER A 98 6.66 13.70 7.98
C SER A 98 5.34 14.33 8.41
N ASP A 99 4.92 14.07 9.64
CA ASP A 99 3.88 14.87 10.32
C ASP A 99 4.41 16.27 10.71
N ASP A 100 5.74 16.41 10.84
CA ASP A 100 6.45 17.66 11.11
C ASP A 100 7.71 17.76 10.22
N PRO A 101 7.62 18.47 9.08
CA PRO A 101 8.74 18.66 8.15
C PRO A 101 9.95 19.31 8.81
N ALA A 102 9.75 20.26 9.72
CA ALA A 102 10.86 20.98 10.34
C ALA A 102 11.75 20.05 11.17
N ARG A 103 11.15 19.04 11.81
CA ARG A 103 11.87 18.05 12.61
C ARG A 103 12.43 16.89 11.79
N THR A 104 11.70 16.40 10.79
CA THR A 104 12.04 15.14 10.10
C THR A 104 12.86 15.35 8.83
N TRP A 105 12.67 16.45 8.10
CA TRP A 105 13.37 16.70 6.85
C TRP A 105 14.88 16.96 6.94
N PRO A 106 15.46 17.45 8.06
CA PRO A 106 16.91 17.59 8.16
C PRO A 106 17.70 16.29 7.89
N ARG A 107 17.14 15.10 8.15
CA ARG A 107 17.80 13.82 7.88
C ARG A 107 17.90 13.48 6.39
N PHE A 108 17.11 14.16 5.56
CA PHE A 108 17.08 14.01 4.11
C PHE A 108 17.93 15.05 3.39
N ALA A 109 18.66 15.89 4.14
CA ALA A 109 19.50 16.91 3.56
C ALA A 109 20.62 16.33 2.68
N GLY A 110 20.94 17.02 1.60
CA GLY A 110 21.99 16.62 0.67
C GLY A 110 22.08 17.56 -0.53
N PRO A 111 23.01 17.35 -1.47
CA PRO A 111 23.08 18.12 -2.70
C PRO A 111 22.09 17.61 -3.76
N ASP A 112 21.73 18.48 -4.70
CA ASP A 112 21.12 18.06 -5.97
C ASP A 112 22.18 17.44 -6.88
N ASN A 113 21.98 16.19 -7.31
CA ASN A 113 22.83 15.55 -8.31
C ASN A 113 22.18 15.51 -9.71
N MET A 114 20.98 16.06 -9.85
CA MET A 114 20.23 16.21 -11.10
C MET A 114 19.43 17.49 -11.09
N THR A 115 19.10 18.04 -12.26
CA THR A 115 18.20 19.21 -12.36
C THR A 115 16.73 18.80 -12.27
N THR A 116 15.83 19.76 -12.08
CA THR A 116 14.38 19.49 -12.16
C THR A 116 13.96 19.01 -13.55
N ASN A 117 14.59 19.50 -14.62
CA ASN A 117 14.36 19.00 -15.98
C ASN A 117 14.80 17.53 -16.14
N ASP A 118 15.95 17.16 -15.56
CA ASP A 118 16.40 15.76 -15.54
C ASP A 118 15.42 14.89 -14.76
N ALA A 119 14.86 15.39 -13.65
CA ALA A 119 13.87 14.67 -12.85
C ALA A 119 12.53 14.48 -13.60
N ILE A 120 12.10 15.46 -14.40
CA ILE A 120 10.94 15.34 -15.29
C ILE A 120 11.16 14.24 -16.33
N GLU A 121 12.32 14.23 -16.99
CA GLU A 121 12.64 13.15 -17.95
C GLU A 121 12.78 11.80 -17.24
N PHE A 122 13.33 11.76 -16.03
CA PHE A 122 13.41 10.54 -15.23
C PHE A 122 12.02 9.96 -14.90
N ALA A 123 11.04 10.81 -14.56
CA ALA A 123 9.64 10.39 -14.36
C ALA A 123 9.01 9.83 -15.65
N ARG A 124 9.24 10.48 -16.79
CA ARG A 124 8.78 10.00 -18.11
C ARG A 124 9.44 8.67 -18.49
N ASP A 125 10.72 8.50 -18.18
CA ASP A 125 11.43 7.24 -18.38
C ASP A 125 10.89 6.12 -17.49
N ALA A 126 10.48 6.42 -16.25
CA ALA A 126 9.80 5.45 -15.40
C ALA A 126 8.49 4.95 -16.03
N LEU A 127 7.67 5.85 -16.61
CA LEU A 127 6.48 5.45 -17.37
C LEU A 127 6.84 4.53 -18.55
N ARG A 128 7.86 4.90 -19.33
CA ARG A 128 8.34 4.11 -20.48
C ARG A 128 8.82 2.72 -20.05
N LYS A 129 9.58 2.63 -18.95
CA LYS A 129 10.05 1.36 -18.36
C LYS A 129 8.89 0.45 -17.94
N LEU A 130 7.81 1.03 -17.45
CA LEU A 130 6.58 0.29 -17.13
C LEU A 130 5.79 -0.16 -18.37
N GLY A 131 6.17 0.34 -19.54
CA GLY A 131 5.52 0.04 -20.83
C GLY A 131 4.39 1.00 -21.17
N TYR A 132 4.31 2.16 -20.51
CA TYR A 132 3.33 3.19 -20.80
C TYR A 132 3.90 4.24 -21.76
N ASP A 133 3.07 4.70 -22.69
CA ASP A 133 3.39 5.87 -23.51
C ASP A 133 3.05 7.14 -22.70
N PRO A 134 4.03 8.02 -22.39
CA PRO A 134 3.75 9.29 -21.71
C PRO A 134 2.67 10.11 -22.41
N LYS A 135 2.55 10.06 -23.74
CA LYS A 135 1.51 10.79 -24.49
C LYS A 135 0.11 10.32 -24.16
N LEU A 136 -0.09 9.02 -23.96
CA LEU A 136 -1.39 8.44 -23.61
C LEU A 136 -1.88 8.91 -22.23
N LEU A 137 -0.94 9.33 -21.38
CA LEU A 137 -1.19 9.85 -20.04
C LEU A 137 -0.99 11.37 -19.96
N HIS A 138 -0.85 12.03 -21.11
CA HIS A 138 -0.56 13.47 -21.28
C HIS A 138 0.69 13.96 -20.53
N ALA A 139 1.60 13.04 -20.18
CA ALA A 139 2.86 13.32 -19.50
C ALA A 139 3.95 13.84 -20.44
N ASP A 140 3.72 13.91 -21.76
CA ASP A 140 4.61 14.55 -22.73
C ASP A 140 4.53 16.08 -22.69
N SER A 141 3.44 16.62 -22.16
CA SER A 141 3.29 18.05 -21.87
C SER A 141 4.11 18.46 -20.64
N PRO A 142 4.38 19.77 -20.43
CA PRO A 142 4.94 20.25 -19.17
C PRO A 142 4.11 19.78 -17.97
N PRO A 143 4.73 19.43 -16.83
CA PRO A 143 4.00 19.06 -15.63
C PRO A 143 3.10 20.20 -15.15
N PHE A 144 1.98 19.84 -14.54
CA PHE A 144 1.08 20.78 -13.89
C PHE A 144 1.79 21.50 -12.73
N SER A 145 2.60 20.77 -11.96
CA SER A 145 3.44 21.34 -10.92
C SER A 145 4.75 20.58 -10.73
N VAL A 146 5.77 21.32 -10.28
CA VAL A 146 7.04 20.80 -9.77
C VAL A 146 7.29 21.48 -8.45
N HIS A 147 7.33 20.70 -7.37
CA HIS A 147 7.62 21.16 -6.02
C HIS A 147 9.01 20.66 -5.62
N GLY A 148 9.84 21.55 -5.07
CA GLY A 148 11.22 21.25 -4.71
C GLY A 148 12.19 21.31 -5.91
N PRO A 149 13.50 21.21 -5.68
CA PRO A 149 14.14 21.13 -4.35
C PRO A 149 14.04 22.47 -3.58
N TYR A 150 14.36 22.46 -2.29
CA TYR A 150 14.21 23.64 -1.42
C TYR A 150 15.45 23.92 -0.57
N ASP A 151 15.82 25.21 -0.47
CA ASP A 151 16.68 25.68 0.62
C ASP A 151 15.81 26.01 1.83
N MET A 152 16.00 25.24 2.92
CA MET A 152 15.20 25.38 4.12
C MET A 152 15.76 26.50 5.01
N LYS A 153 14.88 27.24 5.71
CA LYS A 153 15.28 28.34 6.61
C LYS A 153 16.29 27.94 7.70
N ALA A 154 16.34 26.66 8.05
CA ALA A 154 17.29 26.10 9.01
C ALA A 154 18.71 25.87 8.42
N GLY A 155 18.95 26.26 7.17
CA GLY A 155 20.29 26.26 6.56
C GLY A 155 20.71 24.94 5.89
N TYR A 156 19.78 24.03 5.66
CA TYR A 156 20.03 22.79 4.91
C TYR A 156 19.26 22.78 3.58
N HIS A 157 19.82 22.07 2.61
CA HIS A 157 19.21 21.87 1.31
C HIS A 157 18.41 20.56 1.30
N PHE A 158 17.19 20.59 0.76
CA PHE A 158 16.27 19.46 0.65
C PHE A 158 16.16 19.02 -0.83
N PRO A 159 16.91 17.97 -1.23
CA PRO A 159 17.08 17.57 -2.63
C PRO A 159 15.98 16.58 -3.08
N PHE A 160 14.72 16.90 -2.84
CA PHE A 160 13.60 16.09 -3.29
C PHE A 160 12.67 16.94 -4.14
N CYS A 161 12.14 16.35 -5.20
CA CYS A 161 11.09 16.95 -5.98
C CYS A 161 9.85 16.05 -6.07
N ASP A 162 8.69 16.70 -6.09
CA ASP A 162 7.40 16.12 -6.40
C ASP A 162 6.89 16.72 -7.72
N ILE A 163 6.64 15.86 -8.70
CA ILE A 163 6.26 16.23 -10.06
C ILE A 163 4.88 15.68 -10.35
N ARG A 164 3.95 16.56 -10.70
CA ARG A 164 2.57 16.19 -10.97
C ARG A 164 2.16 16.52 -12.40
N TRP A 165 1.51 15.57 -13.05
CA TRP A 165 0.64 15.80 -14.19
C TRP A 165 -0.78 15.54 -13.75
N ASP A 166 -1.68 16.49 -13.99
CA ASP A 166 -3.07 16.37 -13.56
C ASP A 166 -3.98 16.98 -14.62
N ASP A 167 -4.96 16.20 -15.04
CA ASP A 167 -6.06 16.65 -15.87
C ASP A 167 -7.35 15.88 -15.51
N GLU A 168 -8.44 16.13 -16.25
CA GLU A 168 -9.74 15.49 -15.97
C GLU A 168 -9.75 13.95 -16.10
N ARG A 169 -8.71 13.35 -16.70
CA ARG A 169 -8.64 11.93 -17.09
C ARG A 169 -7.48 11.17 -16.47
N ALA A 170 -6.43 11.86 -16.02
CA ALA A 170 -5.24 11.27 -15.44
C ALA A 170 -4.65 12.13 -14.33
N GLY A 171 -4.29 11.49 -13.23
CA GLY A 171 -3.50 12.07 -12.15
C GLY A 171 -2.23 11.26 -11.95
N LEU A 172 -1.08 11.85 -12.27
CA LEU A 172 0.23 11.26 -12.10
C LEU A 172 1.04 12.09 -11.10
N ASP A 173 1.68 11.43 -10.15
CA ASP A 173 2.55 12.04 -9.14
C ASP A 173 3.83 11.19 -9.05
N PHE A 174 4.98 11.85 -9.08
CA PHE A 174 6.30 11.24 -8.97
C PHE A 174 7.13 11.98 -7.93
N GLN A 175 7.58 11.25 -6.92
CA GLN A 175 8.41 11.76 -5.84
C GLN A 175 9.82 11.20 -6.01
N ILE A 176 10.80 12.09 -6.19
CA ILE A 176 12.17 11.75 -6.58
C ILE A 176 13.16 12.31 -5.57
N ASP A 177 14.08 11.46 -5.11
CA ASP A 177 15.31 11.85 -4.42
C ASP A 177 16.33 12.29 -5.48
N MET A 178 16.56 13.61 -5.58
CA MET A 178 17.46 14.22 -6.57
C MET A 178 18.93 14.05 -6.21
N ASN A 179 19.24 13.72 -4.95
CA ASN A 179 20.59 13.37 -4.51
C ASN A 179 20.95 11.96 -4.97
N LYS A 180 20.08 10.97 -4.70
CA LYS A 180 20.31 9.56 -5.07
C LYS A 180 19.87 9.22 -6.49
N LYS A 181 19.19 10.13 -7.20
CA LYS A 181 18.55 9.91 -8.50
C LYS A 181 17.61 8.70 -8.49
N MET A 182 16.75 8.67 -7.49
CA MET A 182 15.92 7.51 -7.20
C MET A 182 14.45 7.91 -7.04
N LEU A 183 13.56 7.08 -7.58
CA LEU A 183 12.13 7.22 -7.34
C LEU A 183 11.82 6.73 -5.92
N VAL A 184 11.22 7.57 -5.08
CA VAL A 184 10.83 7.25 -3.69
C VAL A 184 9.33 7.14 -3.51
N GLY A 185 8.54 7.61 -4.48
CA GLY A 185 7.11 7.40 -4.54
C GLY A 185 6.58 7.66 -5.95
N MET A 186 5.44 7.03 -6.26
CA MET A 186 4.69 7.29 -7.48
C MET A 186 3.21 6.97 -7.25
N SER A 187 2.33 7.75 -7.88
CA SER A 187 0.89 7.47 -8.00
C SER A 187 0.47 7.67 -9.46
N LEU A 188 -0.25 6.68 -10.01
CA LEU A 188 -0.70 6.63 -11.39
C LEU A 188 -2.21 6.34 -11.43
N VAL A 189 -3.02 7.36 -11.63
CA VAL A 189 -4.48 7.23 -11.71
C VAL A 189 -4.91 7.56 -13.13
N SER A 190 -5.36 6.56 -13.89
CA SER A 190 -6.00 6.77 -15.19
C SER A 190 -6.68 5.49 -15.67
N THR A 191 -7.85 5.59 -16.29
CA THR A 191 -8.55 4.44 -16.89
C THR A 191 -7.79 3.82 -18.06
N ASN A 192 -6.86 4.57 -18.68
CA ASN A 192 -5.97 4.05 -19.73
C ASN A 192 -4.97 2.99 -19.20
N LEU A 193 -4.78 2.94 -17.88
CA LEU A 193 -3.88 2.00 -17.21
C LEU A 193 -4.55 0.68 -16.85
N PHE A 194 -5.89 0.61 -16.91
CA PHE A 194 -6.64 -0.58 -16.53
C PHE A 194 -6.20 -1.80 -17.32
N ARG A 195 -6.09 -2.92 -16.62
CA ARG A 195 -5.74 -4.23 -17.17
C ARG A 195 -6.74 -5.26 -16.64
N PRO A 196 -6.84 -6.43 -17.28
CA PRO A 196 -7.62 -7.53 -16.72
C PRO A 196 -7.12 -7.87 -15.31
N ASN A 197 -8.04 -7.93 -14.35
CA ASN A 197 -7.73 -8.40 -13.01
C ASN A 197 -7.18 -9.84 -13.04
N PRO A 198 -6.26 -10.20 -12.15
CA PRO A 198 -5.78 -11.58 -12.06
C PRO A 198 -6.93 -12.49 -11.62
N LYS A 199 -6.91 -13.74 -12.12
CA LYS A 199 -7.95 -14.72 -11.81
C LYS A 199 -7.80 -15.22 -10.37
N ILE A 200 -8.88 -15.14 -9.59
CA ILE A 200 -8.97 -15.69 -8.24
C ILE A 200 -9.99 -16.82 -8.22
N ASP A 201 -9.56 -18.04 -7.90
CA ASP A 201 -10.44 -19.22 -7.86
C ASP A 201 -11.22 -19.33 -6.54
N VAL A 202 -10.87 -18.54 -5.52
CA VAL A 202 -11.58 -18.46 -4.25
C VAL A 202 -12.73 -17.46 -4.37
N VAL A 203 -13.96 -17.93 -4.27
CA VAL A 203 -15.16 -17.08 -4.29
C VAL A 203 -15.51 -16.67 -2.85
N PRO A 204 -15.45 -15.37 -2.50
CA PRO A 204 -15.83 -14.92 -1.17
C PRO A 204 -17.35 -14.82 -1.03
N GLU A 205 -17.86 -15.02 0.18
CA GLU A 205 -19.26 -14.76 0.50
C GLU A 205 -19.51 -13.26 0.76
N LEU A 206 -20.76 -12.81 0.64
CA LEU A 206 -21.12 -11.45 1.02
C LEU A 206 -21.04 -11.28 2.53
N GLU A 207 -20.57 -10.11 2.99
CA GLU A 207 -20.52 -9.78 4.41
C GLU A 207 -21.92 -9.82 5.04
N SER A 208 -22.97 -9.45 4.30
CA SER A 208 -24.36 -9.56 4.74
C SER A 208 -24.79 -11.01 5.02
N ASP A 209 -24.32 -11.96 4.21
CA ASP A 209 -24.71 -13.37 4.31
C ASP A 209 -23.91 -14.06 5.43
N TYR A 210 -22.64 -13.70 5.57
CA TYR A 210 -21.82 -14.07 6.73
C TYR A 210 -22.49 -13.65 8.04
N ARG A 211 -22.86 -12.36 8.15
CA ARG A 211 -23.52 -11.81 9.35
C ARG A 211 -24.82 -12.54 9.70
N LYS A 212 -25.69 -12.78 8.70
CA LYS A 212 -26.93 -13.55 8.91
C LYS A 212 -26.64 -14.96 9.44
N ARG A 213 -25.60 -15.62 8.92
CA ARG A 213 -25.20 -16.97 9.35
C ARG A 213 -24.68 -17.01 10.79
N ILE A 214 -23.93 -15.99 11.23
CA ILE A 214 -23.38 -15.94 12.59
C ILE A 214 -24.32 -15.34 13.64
N GLN A 215 -25.33 -14.55 13.23
CA GLN A 215 -26.34 -14.00 14.14
C GLN A 215 -27.18 -15.07 14.87
N GLY A 216 -27.08 -16.34 14.47
CA GLY A 216 -27.64 -17.50 15.19
C GLY A 216 -26.63 -18.38 15.94
N ARG A 217 -25.34 -18.05 15.92
CA ARG A 217 -24.26 -18.85 16.55
C ARG A 217 -23.42 -17.97 17.47
N MET A 218 -23.79 -17.93 18.75
CA MET A 218 -22.85 -17.54 19.81
C MET A 218 -21.70 -18.56 19.81
N PHE A 219 -20.55 -18.17 19.27
CA PHE A 219 -19.33 -18.95 19.43
C PHE A 219 -18.84 -18.78 20.86
N PHE A 220 -19.07 -19.77 21.72
CA PHE A 220 -18.24 -19.96 22.90
C PHE A 220 -16.83 -20.27 22.39
N ARG A 221 -15.86 -19.36 22.59
CA ARG A 221 -14.45 -19.70 22.45
C ARG A 221 -14.07 -20.64 23.59
N THR A 222 -14.29 -21.94 23.44
CA THR A 222 -13.68 -22.96 24.31
C THR A 222 -12.33 -23.38 23.71
N ASN A 223 -11.35 -22.47 23.77
CA ASN A 223 -9.92 -22.81 23.68
C ASN A 223 -9.19 -22.20 24.89
N ALA A 224 -9.83 -22.18 26.06
CA ALA A 224 -9.10 -22.09 27.31
C ALA A 224 -8.54 -23.48 27.61
N ALA A 225 -7.22 -23.57 27.82
CA ALA A 225 -6.57 -24.79 28.26
C ALA A 225 -7.28 -25.35 29.51
N PRO A 226 -7.34 -26.69 29.71
CA PRO A 226 -7.81 -27.24 30.96
C PRO A 226 -6.95 -26.65 32.08
N HIS A 227 -7.60 -26.04 33.07
CA HIS A 227 -6.94 -25.61 34.30
C HIS A 227 -6.07 -26.76 34.81
N LEU A 228 -4.77 -26.48 35.01
CA LEU A 228 -3.90 -27.34 35.80
C LEU A 228 -4.60 -27.61 37.15
N PRO A 229 -4.59 -28.85 37.66
CA PRO A 229 -5.13 -29.13 38.98
C PRO A 229 -4.43 -28.24 40.01
N ALA A 230 -5.21 -27.61 40.88
CA ALA A 230 -4.69 -26.93 42.04
C ALA A 230 -3.93 -27.96 42.90
N ASP A 231 -2.63 -27.74 43.08
CA ASP A 231 -1.85 -28.44 44.10
C ASP A 231 -2.48 -28.14 45.45
N ASN A 232 -3.00 -29.19 46.06
CA ASN A 232 -3.61 -29.20 47.38
C ASN A 232 -2.46 -29.38 48.39
N PRO A 233 -2.09 -28.39 49.22
CA PRO A 233 -1.05 -28.58 50.22
C PRO A 233 -1.68 -29.25 51.45
N ALA A 234 -1.91 -30.56 51.37
CA ALA A 234 -2.17 -31.38 52.53
C ALA A 234 -0.82 -31.83 53.12
N GLY A 235 -0.35 -31.13 54.16
CA GLY A 235 0.88 -31.53 54.83
C GLY A 235 1.44 -30.56 55.86
N ALA A 236 0.60 -29.89 56.64
CA ALA A 236 1.05 -29.25 57.88
C ALA A 236 0.88 -30.25 59.04
N PRO A 237 1.97 -30.70 59.69
CA PRO A 237 1.84 -31.42 60.96
C PRO A 237 1.49 -30.43 62.08
N SER A 238 0.50 -30.84 62.86
CA SER A 238 -0.06 -30.19 64.03
C SER A 238 0.97 -29.97 65.15
N ALA A 239 0.86 -28.80 65.78
CA ALA A 239 1.59 -28.40 66.98
C ALA A 239 1.44 -29.40 68.13
N THR A 240 2.54 -29.62 68.86
CA THR A 240 2.54 -30.16 70.23
C THR A 240 2.86 -29.01 71.19
N PRO A 241 2.22 -28.93 72.38
CA PRO A 241 2.38 -27.83 73.31
C PRO A 241 3.46 -28.08 74.38
N SER A 242 4.11 -26.98 74.76
CA SER A 242 4.73 -26.64 76.07
C SER A 242 5.88 -27.47 76.65
N GLU A 243 7.02 -26.81 76.87
CA GLU A 243 7.52 -26.42 78.22
C GLU A 243 8.27 -25.08 78.13
#